data_AF-A0A2E6KMB2-F1
#
_entry.id   AF-A0A2E6KMB2-F1
#
_cell.length_a   1.000
_cell.length_b   1.000
_cell.length_c   1.000
_cell.angle_alpha   90.00
_cell.angle_beta   90.00
_cell.angle_gamma   90.00
#
_symmetry.space_group_name_H-M   'P 1'
#
loop_
_entity.id
_entity.type
_entity.pdbx_description
1 polymer ?
#
loop_
_entity_poly.entity_id
_entity_poly.type
_entity_poly.pdbx_seq_one_letter_code
_entity_poly.pdbx_strand_id
1 'polypeptide(L)'
;MKKLFVLGLSLTALMAFEPKASYAMSQFDAALQVSGYADSIPMMAMHCDKKFNLPETKSAGIQWTERHQPLLDKADSVIAQSGGIPGFQKDMLDGIMKEQITSTVNNSENPKQFCTDLGEKLNSGSLDLDRSPDFRQAILALTQ
;
A
#
# COMPACT_ATOMS: atom_id res chain seq x y z
N MET A 1 37.22 -16.61 -62.43
CA MET A 1 35.76 -16.42 -62.40
C MET A 1 35.12 -17.47 -61.50
N LYS A 2 34.61 -17.07 -60.33
CA LYS A 2 33.33 -17.49 -59.70
C LYS A 2 33.40 -17.21 -58.20
N LYS A 3 32.60 -16.23 -57.80
CA LYS A 3 32.23 -15.91 -56.42
C LYS A 3 31.41 -17.07 -55.86
N LEU A 4 31.62 -17.44 -54.60
CA LEU A 4 30.59 -18.08 -53.80
C LEU A 4 30.75 -17.62 -52.34
N PHE A 5 29.90 -16.63 -52.04
CA PHE A 5 29.43 -16.29 -50.71
C PHE A 5 28.83 -17.54 -50.05
N VAL A 6 29.23 -17.84 -48.82
CA VAL A 6 28.39 -18.63 -47.89
C VAL A 6 28.31 -17.85 -46.59
N LEU A 7 27.13 -17.23 -46.41
CA LEU A 7 26.62 -16.68 -45.16
C LEU A 7 26.68 -17.78 -44.08
N GLY A 8 27.13 -17.55 -42.85
CA GLY A 8 26.77 -16.41 -42.02
C GLY A 8 25.42 -16.68 -41.33
N LEU A 9 25.34 -17.72 -40.49
CA LEU A 9 24.17 -18.02 -39.65
C LEU A 9 24.65 -18.20 -38.21
N SER A 10 24.94 -17.08 -37.57
CA SER A 10 25.07 -17.01 -36.12
C SER A 10 23.67 -17.08 -35.52
N LEU A 11 23.32 -18.23 -34.97
CA LEU A 11 22.08 -18.49 -34.25
C LEU A 11 22.16 -17.83 -32.86
N THR A 12 22.01 -16.51 -32.80
CA THR A 12 21.74 -15.81 -31.53
C THR A 12 20.30 -16.12 -31.12
N ALA A 13 20.14 -17.11 -30.25
CA ALA A 13 18.93 -17.30 -29.48
C ALA A 13 18.75 -16.08 -28.55
N LEU A 14 18.07 -15.05 -29.05
CA LEU A 14 17.42 -14.07 -28.18
C LEU A 14 16.35 -14.85 -27.40
N MET A 15 16.66 -15.22 -26.17
CA MET A 15 15.62 -15.45 -25.19
C MET A 15 14.91 -14.13 -24.97
N ALA A 16 13.78 -13.95 -25.66
CA ALA A 16 12.79 -12.96 -25.33
C ALA A 16 12.33 -13.27 -23.90
N PHE A 17 12.85 -12.53 -22.93
CA PHE A 17 12.14 -12.34 -21.67
C PHE A 17 10.87 -11.59 -22.03
N GLU A 18 9.79 -12.33 -22.25
CA GLU A 18 8.46 -11.73 -22.32
C GLU A 18 8.25 -10.98 -20.98
N PRO A 19 7.98 -9.66 -21.00
CA PRO A 19 7.58 -8.99 -19.78
C PRO A 19 6.31 -9.69 -19.30
N LYS A 20 6.35 -10.27 -18.10
CA LYS A 20 5.17 -10.82 -17.43
C LYS A 20 4.06 -9.81 -17.59
N ALA A 21 2.98 -10.19 -18.27
CA ALA A 21 1.80 -9.34 -18.39
C ALA A 21 1.43 -8.84 -16.99
N SER A 22 1.63 -7.54 -16.77
CA SER A 22 1.15 -6.89 -15.56
C SER A 22 -0.37 -6.98 -15.62
N TYR A 23 -0.96 -7.92 -14.88
CA TYR A 23 -2.40 -7.99 -14.74
C TYR A 23 -2.85 -6.61 -14.26
N ALA A 24 -3.65 -5.92 -15.07
CA ALA A 24 -4.21 -4.64 -14.67
C ALA A 24 -5.08 -4.88 -13.44
N MET A 25 -4.74 -4.21 -12.34
CA MET A 25 -5.49 -4.31 -11.08
C MET A 25 -6.91 -3.78 -11.31
N SER A 26 -7.92 -4.52 -10.84
CA SER A 26 -9.30 -4.03 -10.91
C SER A 26 -9.47 -2.81 -9.99
N GLN A 27 -10.40 -1.91 -10.30
CA GLN A 27 -10.66 -0.77 -9.42
C GLN A 27 -11.08 -1.21 -8.02
N PHE A 28 -11.84 -2.31 -7.91
CA PHE A 28 -12.27 -2.85 -6.62
C PHE A 28 -11.09 -3.38 -5.80
N ASP A 29 -10.19 -4.16 -6.40
CA ASP A 29 -9.01 -4.67 -5.70
C ASP A 29 -8.07 -3.51 -5.28
N ALA A 30 -7.93 -2.51 -6.15
CA ALA A 30 -7.19 -1.30 -5.84
C ALA A 30 -7.79 -0.52 -4.67
N ALA A 31 -9.12 -0.40 -4.65
CA ALA A 31 -9.85 0.25 -3.56
C ALA A 31 -9.66 -0.51 -2.24
N LEU A 32 -9.79 -1.84 -2.24
CA LEU A 32 -9.54 -2.66 -1.05
C LEU A 32 -8.11 -2.51 -0.52
N GLN A 33 -7.12 -2.48 -1.42
CA GLN A 33 -5.72 -2.30 -1.03
C GLN A 33 -5.49 -0.92 -0.39
N VAL A 34 -6.04 0.15 -0.98
CA VAL A 34 -5.92 1.50 -0.44
C VAL A 34 -6.65 1.65 0.89
N SER A 35 -7.91 1.20 0.99
CA SER A 35 -8.71 1.29 2.22
C SER A 35 -8.08 0.50 3.37
N GLY A 36 -7.53 -0.70 3.11
CA GLY A 36 -6.83 -1.47 4.15
C GLY A 36 -5.62 -0.73 4.74
N TYR A 37 -4.89 0.02 3.91
CA TYR A 37 -3.75 0.82 4.39
C TYR A 37 -4.20 2.09 5.12
N ALA A 38 -5.29 2.70 4.63
CA ALA A 38 -5.93 3.86 5.21
C ALA A 38 -6.37 3.67 6.65
N ASP A 39 -6.80 2.45 7.00
CA ASP A 39 -7.15 2.11 8.38
C ASP A 39 -5.89 1.82 9.21
N SER A 40 -4.89 1.16 8.62
CA SER A 40 -3.74 0.64 9.36
C SER A 40 -2.82 1.72 9.96
N ILE A 41 -2.47 2.75 9.17
CA ILE A 41 -1.55 3.82 9.58
C ILE A 41 -2.10 4.67 10.75
N PRO A 42 -3.29 5.27 10.65
CA PRO A 42 -3.85 6.07 11.74
C PRO A 42 -4.16 5.20 12.97
N MET A 43 -4.57 3.95 12.79
CA MET A 43 -4.74 3.03 13.93
C MET A 43 -3.42 2.71 14.64
N MET A 44 -2.32 2.49 13.91
CA MET A 44 -0.98 2.34 14.50
C MET A 44 -0.58 3.59 15.28
N ALA A 45 -0.74 4.78 14.69
CA ALA A 45 -0.42 6.05 15.35
C ALA A 45 -1.25 6.26 16.63
N MET A 46 -2.54 5.95 16.59
CA MET A 46 -3.43 5.99 17.76
C MET A 46 -3.03 4.98 18.84
N HIS A 47 -2.63 3.77 18.44
CA HIS A 47 -2.15 2.76 19.39
C HIS A 47 -0.86 3.21 20.09
N CYS A 48 0.07 3.79 19.34
CA CYS A 48 1.31 4.35 19.87
C CYS A 48 1.06 5.45 20.90
N ASP A 49 0.15 6.38 20.62
CA ASP A 49 -0.25 7.42 21.58
C ASP A 49 -0.87 6.81 22.85
N LYS A 50 -1.85 5.92 22.68
CA LYS A 50 -2.51 5.27 23.81
C LYS A 50 -1.54 4.51 24.72
N LYS A 51 -0.52 3.87 24.14
CA LYS A 51 0.41 3.01 24.87
C LYS A 51 1.58 3.77 25.49
N PHE A 52 2.12 4.77 24.79
CA PHE A 52 3.36 5.46 25.17
C PHE A 52 3.21 6.96 25.42
N ASN A 53 2.00 7.50 25.31
CA ASN A 53 1.69 8.93 25.45
C ASN A 53 2.50 9.79 24.48
N LEU A 54 2.33 9.50 23.19
CA LEU A 54 3.01 10.13 22.04
C LEU A 54 1.97 10.89 21.17
N PRO A 55 1.41 12.01 21.67
CA PRO A 55 0.35 12.73 20.98
C PRO A 55 0.79 13.30 19.62
N GLU A 56 2.08 13.60 19.45
CA GLU A 56 2.67 14.01 18.18
C GLU A 56 2.60 12.91 17.12
N THR A 57 2.77 11.64 17.51
CA THR A 57 2.65 10.49 16.59
C THR A 57 1.20 10.33 16.14
N LYS A 58 0.23 10.44 17.07
CA LYS A 58 -1.20 10.46 16.73
C LYS A 58 -1.54 11.62 15.79
N SER A 59 -1.01 12.81 16.06
CA SER A 59 -1.25 14.00 15.23
C SER A 59 -0.70 13.81 13.82
N ALA A 60 0.48 13.20 13.68
CA ALA A 60 1.06 12.84 12.39
C ALA A 60 0.18 11.83 11.63
N GLY A 61 -0.42 10.86 12.32
CA GLY A 61 -1.38 9.92 11.73
C GLY A 61 -2.65 10.61 11.21
N ILE A 62 -3.21 11.56 11.96
CA ILE A 62 -4.37 12.36 11.52
C ILE A 62 -4.03 13.17 10.27
N GLN A 63 -2.90 13.88 10.29
CA GLN A 63 -2.45 14.67 9.14
C GLN A 63 -2.16 13.80 7.92
N TRP A 64 -1.65 12.59 8.13
CA TRP A 64 -1.49 11.62 7.05
C TRP A 64 -2.85 11.27 6.42
N THR A 65 -3.88 10.99 7.22
CA THR A 65 -5.24 10.72 6.70
C THR A 65 -5.78 11.91 5.91
N GLU A 66 -5.64 13.13 6.43
CA GLU A 66 -6.09 14.36 5.77
C GLU A 66 -5.43 14.56 4.39
N ARG A 67 -4.11 14.31 4.27
CA ARG A 67 -3.39 14.42 3.00
C ARG A 67 -3.89 13.42 1.95
N HIS A 68 -4.36 12.26 2.36
CA HIS A 68 -4.79 11.19 1.46
C HIS A 68 -6.30 11.11 1.28
N GLN A 69 -7.08 11.90 2.01
CA GLN A 69 -8.55 11.86 2.01
C GLN A 69 -9.17 11.79 0.60
N PRO A 70 -8.72 12.55 -0.43
CA PRO A 70 -9.31 12.45 -1.76
C PRO A 70 -9.17 11.06 -2.40
N LEU A 71 -8.05 10.37 -2.17
CA LEU A 71 -7.82 9.02 -2.68
C LEU A 71 -8.64 7.99 -1.88
N LEU A 72 -8.76 8.20 -0.56
CA LEU A 72 -9.57 7.36 0.32
C LEU A 72 -11.06 7.44 -0.05
N ASP A 73 -11.58 8.65 -0.25
CA ASP A 73 -12.96 8.87 -0.70
C ASP A 73 -13.23 8.17 -2.04
N LYS A 74 -12.25 8.14 -2.94
CA LYS A 74 -12.37 7.44 -4.22
C LYS A 74 -12.40 5.92 -4.02
N ALA A 75 -11.55 5.38 -3.17
CA ALA A 75 -11.57 3.95 -2.83
C ALA A 75 -12.92 3.55 -2.20
N ASP A 76 -13.41 4.31 -1.23
CA ASP A 76 -14.70 4.06 -0.58
C ASP A 76 -15.86 4.12 -1.57
N SER A 77 -15.82 5.07 -2.50
CA SER A 77 -16.82 5.18 -3.57
C SER A 77 -16.82 3.94 -4.49
N VAL A 78 -15.64 3.45 -4.88
CA VAL A 78 -15.52 2.23 -5.71
C VAL A 78 -16.03 1.00 -4.97
N ILE A 79 -15.71 0.86 -3.68
CA ILE A 79 -16.21 -0.23 -2.84
C ILE A 79 -17.74 -0.17 -2.76
N ALA A 80 -18.31 1.01 -2.50
CA ALA A 80 -19.76 1.19 -2.42
C ALA A 80 -20.46 0.85 -3.74
N GLN A 81 -19.90 1.30 -4.87
CA GLN A 81 -20.44 0.99 -6.21
C GLN A 81 -20.36 -0.50 -6.56
N SER A 82 -19.41 -1.23 -5.97
CA SER A 82 -19.24 -2.66 -6.16
C SER A 82 -20.17 -3.52 -5.28
N GLY A 83 -21.11 -2.89 -4.56
CA GLY A 83 -22.02 -3.56 -3.63
C GLY A 83 -21.57 -3.54 -2.17
N GLY A 84 -20.44 -2.87 -1.88
CA GLY A 84 -19.90 -2.72 -0.53
C GLY A 84 -19.20 -3.98 0.01
N ILE A 85 -18.64 -3.84 1.21
CA ILE A 85 -18.17 -4.96 2.03
C ILE A 85 -19.28 -5.30 3.03
N PRO A 86 -19.75 -6.55 3.13
CA PRO A 86 -20.75 -6.91 4.13
C PRO A 86 -20.29 -6.56 5.54
N GLY A 87 -21.18 -6.00 6.38
CA GLY A 87 -20.82 -5.47 7.71
C GLY A 87 -20.05 -6.47 8.59
N PHE A 88 -20.50 -7.74 8.63
CA PHE A 88 -19.80 -8.78 9.40
C PHE A 88 -18.36 -9.05 8.91
N GLN A 89 -18.11 -8.90 7.60
CA GLN A 89 -16.77 -9.04 7.04
C GLN A 89 -15.92 -7.83 7.39
N LYS A 90 -16.51 -6.62 7.34
CA LYS A 90 -15.83 -5.40 7.79
C LYS A 90 -15.41 -5.51 9.25
N ASP A 91 -16.32 -5.88 10.15
CA ASP A 91 -16.01 -6.02 11.58
C ASP A 91 -14.90 -7.06 11.83
N MET A 92 -14.93 -8.17 11.10
CA MET A 92 -13.89 -9.19 11.16
C MET A 92 -12.53 -8.66 10.67
N LEU A 93 -12.51 -7.95 9.54
CA LEU A 93 -11.30 -7.35 8.97
C LEU A 93 -10.72 -6.29 9.91
N ASP A 94 -11.56 -5.42 10.46
CA ASP A 94 -11.17 -4.39 11.43
C ASP A 94 -10.58 -5.04 12.71
N GLY A 95 -11.16 -6.16 13.15
CA GLY A 95 -10.65 -6.96 14.27
C GLY A 95 -9.26 -7.56 14.01
N ILE A 96 -9.09 -8.23 12.86
CA ILE A 96 -7.80 -8.80 12.42
C ILE A 96 -6.76 -7.70 12.29
N MET A 97 -7.10 -6.57 11.67
CA MET A 97 -6.21 -5.43 11.50
C MET A 97 -5.76 -4.88 12.85
N LYS A 98 -6.69 -4.69 13.78
CA LYS A 98 -6.39 -4.22 15.14
C LYS A 98 -5.43 -5.17 15.88
N GLU A 99 -5.65 -6.48 15.77
CA GLU A 99 -4.76 -7.48 16.36
C GLU A 99 -3.37 -7.42 15.74
N GLN A 100 -3.29 -7.35 14.40
CA GLN A 100 -2.02 -7.27 13.68
C GLN A 100 -1.24 -6.01 14.05
N ILE A 101 -1.90 -4.86 14.13
CA ILE A 101 -1.28 -3.59 14.55
C ILE A 101 -0.75 -3.68 15.97
N THR A 102 -1.59 -4.19 16.89
CA THR A 102 -1.21 -4.36 18.29
C THR A 102 -0.02 -5.29 18.41
N SER A 103 -0.03 -6.41 17.69
CA SER A 103 1.08 -7.36 17.63
C SER A 103 2.35 -6.73 17.07
N THR A 104 2.24 -5.99 15.96
CA THR A 104 3.38 -5.33 15.30
C THR A 104 4.08 -4.35 16.23
N VAL A 105 3.32 -3.48 16.92
CA VAL A 105 3.90 -2.52 17.86
C VAL A 105 4.48 -3.24 19.08
N ASN A 106 3.72 -4.16 19.69
CA ASN A 106 4.10 -4.80 20.94
C ASN A 106 5.29 -5.74 20.82
N ASN A 107 5.43 -6.40 19.67
CA ASN A 107 6.47 -7.40 19.43
C ASN A 107 7.69 -6.82 18.71
N SER A 108 7.71 -5.52 18.41
CA SER A 108 8.94 -4.85 17.97
C SER A 108 10.00 -4.87 19.08
N GLU A 109 11.28 -4.87 18.71
CA GLU A 109 12.40 -4.96 19.66
C GLU A 109 12.40 -3.81 20.68
N ASN A 110 12.06 -2.60 20.23
CA ASN A 110 11.84 -1.44 21.08
C ASN A 110 10.53 -0.74 20.69
N PRO A 111 9.41 -1.10 21.33
CA PRO A 111 8.09 -0.57 20.98
C PRO A 111 7.95 0.94 21.06
N LYS A 112 8.63 1.58 22.01
CA LYS A 112 8.59 3.04 22.13
C LYS A 112 9.36 3.69 20.99
N GLN A 113 10.56 3.21 20.68
CA GLN A 113 11.35 3.70 19.54
C GLN A 113 10.62 3.48 18.22
N PHE A 114 10.02 2.31 18.01
CA PHE A 114 9.19 2.03 16.84
C PHE A 114 8.10 3.09 16.65
N CYS A 115 7.40 3.45 17.73
CA CYS A 115 6.36 4.47 17.70
C CYS A 115 6.90 5.89 17.43
N THR A 116 8.06 6.24 18.00
CA THR A 116 8.73 7.51 17.68
C THR A 116 9.12 7.57 16.21
N ASP A 117 9.74 6.51 15.69
CA ASP A 117 10.13 6.39 14.28
C ASP A 117 8.91 6.45 13.34
N LEU A 118 7.79 5.85 13.74
CA LEU A 118 6.52 5.94 13.01
C LEU A 118 6.09 7.40 12.88
N GLY A 119 6.11 8.17 13.97
CA GLY A 119 5.78 9.59 13.95
C GLY A 119 6.66 10.40 12.98
N GLU A 120 7.98 10.17 13.02
CA GLU A 120 8.94 10.82 12.11
C GLU A 120 8.70 10.44 10.64
N LYS A 121 8.40 9.17 10.38
CA LYS A 121 8.09 8.66 9.04
C LYS A 121 6.79 9.24 8.48
N LEU A 122 5.77 9.43 9.32
CA LEU A 122 4.51 10.05 8.93
C LEU A 122 4.67 11.56 8.65
N ASN A 123 5.46 12.26 9.47
CA ASN A 123 5.72 13.69 9.30
C ASN A 123 6.59 13.99 8.07
N SER A 124 7.55 13.12 7.75
CA SER A 124 8.38 13.24 6.53
C SER A 124 7.65 12.83 5.25
N GLY A 125 6.46 12.24 5.38
CA GLY A 125 5.70 11.67 4.27
C GLY A 125 6.34 10.41 3.69
N SER A 126 7.28 9.76 4.38
CA SER A 126 7.91 8.52 3.88
C SER A 126 6.94 7.34 3.75
N LEU A 127 5.78 7.43 4.43
CA LEU A 127 4.69 6.45 4.38
C LEU A 127 3.51 6.95 3.54
N ASP A 128 3.66 8.05 2.79
CA ASP A 128 2.61 8.53 1.89
C ASP A 128 2.37 7.53 0.75
N LEU A 129 1.10 7.33 0.37
CA LEU A 129 0.68 6.28 -0.57
C LEU A 129 1.34 6.45 -1.95
N ASP A 130 1.52 7.68 -2.40
CA ASP A 130 2.14 8.03 -3.69
C ASP A 130 3.65 7.75 -3.75
N ARG A 131 4.28 7.58 -2.59
CA ARG A 131 5.72 7.28 -2.46
C ARG A 131 6.02 5.81 -2.25
N SER A 132 5.01 5.00 -1.95
CA SER A 132 5.18 3.56 -1.79
C SER A 132 5.00 2.83 -3.14
N PRO A 133 5.99 2.06 -3.60
CA PRO A 133 5.91 1.34 -4.87
C PRO A 133 4.76 0.32 -4.90
N ASP A 134 4.37 -0.19 -3.74
CA ASP A 134 3.31 -1.19 -3.58
C ASP A 134 1.93 -0.62 -3.94
N PHE A 135 1.74 0.70 -3.85
CA PHE A 135 0.47 1.36 -4.16
C PHE A 135 0.41 1.96 -5.55
N ARG A 136 1.51 1.95 -6.31
CA ARG A 136 1.55 2.58 -7.65
C ARG A 136 0.44 2.03 -8.55
N GLN A 137 0.26 0.72 -8.60
CA GLN A 137 -0.78 0.10 -9.43
C GLN A 137 -2.20 0.40 -8.91
N ALA A 138 -2.40 0.40 -7.59
CA ALA A 138 -3.68 0.73 -6.99
C ALA A 138 -4.09 2.19 -7.26
N ILE A 139 -3.15 3.14 -7.12
CA ILE A 139 -3.37 4.56 -7.44
C ILE A 139 -3.69 4.72 -8.92
N LEU A 140 -2.95 4.07 -9.81
CA LEU A 140 -3.22 4.13 -11.25
C LEU A 140 -4.60 3.56 -11.60
N ALA A 141 -4.99 2.44 -11.00
CA ALA A 141 -6.30 1.84 -11.22
C ALA A 141 -7.42 2.75 -10.69
N LEU A 142 -7.23 3.36 -9.53
CA LEU A 142 -8.20 4.28 -8.94
C LEU A 142 -8.25 5.62 -9.65
N THR A 143 -7.22 6.08 -10.37
CA THR A 143 -7.21 7.41 -11.01
C THR A 143 -7.65 7.41 -12.47
N GLN A 144 -7.86 6.23 -13.07
CA GLN A 144 -8.54 6.05 -14.35
C GLN A 144 -10.02 6.44 -14.26
#